data_AF-A0A2D3WN53-F1
#
_entry.id   AF-A0A2D3WN53-F1
#
_cell.length_a   1.000
_cell.length_b   1.000
_cell.length_c   1.000
_cell.angle_alpha   90.00
_cell.angle_beta   90.00
_cell.angle_gamma   90.00
#
_symmetry.space_group_name_H-M   'P 1'
#
loop_
_entity.id
_entity.type
_entity.pdbx_description
1 polymer ?
#
loop_
_entity_poly.entity_id
_entity_poly.type
_entity_poly.pdbx_seq_one_letter_code
_entity_poly.pdbx_strand_id
1 'polypeptide(L)'
;MRQRILGSVITAALLTTSAYADDTLMQRFEKMEKEMAALKAELNALKADNSRLSTQLSTPAATASKTEVASAGKVNETLEEMQDQIDDLNKKTNGNNLKFGVDFRTSLDNIHYKMADGSKQKNDALFSNRLWLNMSYAATKELSFVGQLAYNKIFGERSMTSTANTGFEGFDWVSNESAYNDELRVRSAYFFYNDDEFFGTDIPWTISIGRRPSTEGHLVNFRDDVESSSPLAHTVNVEFDGASAKFGTEELIGLDGSYFKLCAGRGMSNAEPRFSAAPYSGQDAQTTNVDMVGIIVVPYDDKQYSTGLQYTYANNLID
;
A
#
# COMPACT_ATOMS: atom_id res chain seq x y z
N MET A 1 -51.02 -9.73 14.88
CA MET A 1 -50.61 -10.00 13.49
C MET A 1 -49.35 -9.19 13.23
N ARG A 2 -48.25 -9.88 12.87
CA ARG A 2 -46.93 -9.41 12.38
C ARG A 2 -45.97 -8.65 13.33
N GLN A 3 -44.71 -9.10 13.21
CA GLN A 3 -43.49 -8.84 13.98
C GLN A 3 -42.61 -7.74 13.36
N ARG A 4 -41.52 -7.43 14.11
CA ARG A 4 -40.21 -6.86 13.73
C ARG A 4 -40.13 -5.31 13.86
N ILE A 5 -39.06 -4.66 14.33
CA ILE A 5 -37.62 -4.96 14.40
C ILE A 5 -37.00 -4.32 15.67
N LEU A 6 -36.08 -5.07 16.30
CA LEU A 6 -35.13 -4.64 17.33
C LEU A 6 -34.00 -3.82 16.68
N GLY A 7 -33.64 -2.67 17.23
CA GLY A 7 -32.47 -1.91 16.77
C GLY A 7 -31.90 -1.03 17.88
N SER A 8 -30.56 -1.07 17.99
CA SER A 8 -29.71 -0.22 18.84
C SER A 8 -29.59 -0.58 20.32
N VAL A 9 -28.59 -1.40 20.66
CA VAL A 9 -27.64 -1.16 21.78
C VAL A 9 -26.39 -2.04 21.52
N ILE A 10 -25.40 -1.56 20.77
CA ILE A 10 -23.99 -1.96 20.95
C ILE A 10 -23.16 -0.70 20.67
N THR A 11 -23.12 0.17 21.68
CA THR A 11 -22.20 1.30 21.76
C THR A 11 -21.66 1.25 23.18
N ALA A 12 -20.33 1.29 23.32
CA ALA A 12 -19.56 1.23 24.57
C ALA A 12 -19.37 -0.18 25.21
N ALA A 13 -18.31 -0.89 24.80
CA ALA A 13 -17.73 -1.98 25.59
C ALA A 13 -16.20 -2.18 25.38
N LEU A 14 -15.46 -1.14 24.99
CA LEU A 14 -14.00 -1.23 24.78
C LEU A 14 -13.17 -0.33 25.70
N LEU A 15 -13.76 0.18 26.78
CA LEU A 15 -13.03 0.85 27.85
C LEU A 15 -13.43 0.20 29.17
N THR A 16 -12.42 -0.24 29.93
CA THR A 16 -12.46 -0.97 31.22
C THR A 16 -12.46 -2.49 31.12
N THR A 17 -11.26 -3.10 31.19
CA THR A 17 -10.92 -4.12 32.19
C THR A 17 -9.40 -4.29 32.27
N SER A 18 -8.82 -3.83 33.37
CA SER A 18 -7.51 -4.22 33.88
C SER A 18 -7.62 -5.54 34.66
N ALA A 19 -6.56 -6.36 34.57
CA ALA A 19 -6.16 -7.45 35.46
C ALA A 19 -7.06 -8.70 35.50
N TYR A 20 -6.45 -9.88 35.25
CA TYR A 20 -6.80 -11.27 35.58
C TYR A 20 -6.64 -12.18 34.34
N ALA A 21 -5.44 -12.72 34.07
CA ALA A 21 -5.24 -13.89 33.19
C ALA A 21 -3.78 -14.43 33.17
N ASP A 22 -3.15 -14.76 34.30
CA ASP A 22 -1.82 -15.41 34.28
C ASP A 22 -1.91 -16.94 34.03
N ASP A 23 -2.94 -17.64 34.53
CA ASP A 23 -3.02 -19.12 34.41
C ASP A 23 -3.50 -19.63 33.04
N THR A 24 -4.22 -18.82 32.28
CA THR A 24 -4.77 -19.23 30.97
C THR A 24 -3.76 -19.13 29.83
N LEU A 25 -2.73 -18.28 29.98
CA LEU A 25 -1.65 -18.12 29.00
C LEU A 25 -0.65 -19.28 29.09
N MET A 26 -0.25 -19.70 30.31
CA MET A 26 0.64 -20.85 30.50
C MET A 26 0.04 -22.15 29.95
N GLN A 27 -1.26 -22.39 30.15
CA GLN A 27 -1.94 -23.55 29.56
C GLN A 27 -2.00 -23.50 28.02
N ARG A 28 -2.05 -22.30 27.43
CA ARG A 28 -1.94 -22.13 25.97
C ARG A 28 -0.52 -22.39 25.48
N PHE A 29 0.51 -21.95 26.21
CA PHE A 29 1.91 -22.25 25.90
C PHE A 29 2.21 -23.75 25.96
N GLU A 30 1.76 -24.47 26.98
CA GLU A 30 1.95 -25.93 27.08
C GLU A 30 1.23 -26.67 25.95
N LYS A 31 0.03 -26.21 25.56
CA LYS A 31 -0.71 -26.79 24.44
C LYS A 31 0.00 -26.54 23.10
N MET A 32 0.52 -25.33 22.90
CA MET A 32 1.26 -24.94 21.69
C MET A 32 2.61 -25.67 21.58
N GLU A 33 3.33 -25.86 22.68
CA GLU A 33 4.58 -26.63 22.71
C GLU A 33 4.33 -28.10 22.34
N LYS A 34 3.19 -28.66 22.81
CA LYS A 34 2.76 -30.02 22.47
C LYS A 34 2.36 -30.17 21.00
N GLU A 35 1.71 -29.16 20.42
CA GLU A 35 1.38 -29.11 18.98
C GLU A 35 2.64 -28.94 18.11
N MET A 36 3.59 -28.09 18.51
CA MET A 36 4.90 -27.96 17.85
C MET A 36 5.73 -29.24 17.93
N ALA A 37 5.70 -29.96 19.05
CA ALA A 37 6.36 -31.26 19.18
C ALA A 37 5.73 -32.32 18.27
N ALA A 38 4.39 -32.32 18.13
CA ALA A 38 3.68 -33.21 17.22
C ALA A 38 3.99 -32.89 15.74
N LEU A 39 3.98 -31.62 15.36
CA LEU A 39 4.33 -31.15 14.00
C LEU A 39 5.80 -31.47 13.65
N LYS A 40 6.72 -31.33 14.61
CA LYS A 40 8.12 -31.71 14.43
C LYS A 40 8.30 -33.22 14.28
N ALA A 41 7.49 -34.01 14.97
CA ALA A 41 7.46 -35.47 14.80
C ALA A 41 6.89 -35.86 13.41
N GLU A 42 5.82 -35.21 12.96
CA GLU A 42 5.28 -35.40 11.61
C GLU A 42 6.27 -34.98 10.52
N LEU A 43 6.97 -33.85 10.69
CA LEU A 43 7.96 -33.38 9.72
C LEU A 43 9.19 -34.32 9.64
N ASN A 44 9.59 -34.92 10.76
CA ASN A 44 10.64 -35.94 10.78
C ASN A 44 10.15 -37.27 10.17
N ALA A 45 8.88 -37.65 10.38
CA ALA A 45 8.28 -38.81 9.74
C ALA A 45 8.15 -38.62 8.22
N LEU A 46 7.71 -37.45 7.75
CA LEU A 46 7.68 -37.08 6.34
C LEU A 46 9.09 -37.05 5.72
N LYS A 47 10.12 -36.55 6.44
CA LYS A 47 11.51 -36.62 5.97
C LYS A 47 12.04 -38.07 5.93
N ALA A 48 11.63 -38.92 6.87
CA ALA A 48 11.98 -40.34 6.87
C ALA A 48 11.27 -41.08 5.73
N ASP A 49 10.02 -40.74 5.43
CA ASP A 49 9.28 -41.32 4.29
C ASP A 49 9.83 -40.82 2.95
N ASN A 50 10.26 -39.55 2.85
CA ASN A 50 10.93 -39.03 1.65
C ASN A 50 12.30 -39.69 1.40
N SER A 51 13.06 -39.99 2.47
CA SER A 51 14.33 -40.74 2.34
C SER A 51 14.11 -42.23 2.03
N ARG A 52 13.01 -42.82 2.48
CA ARG A 52 12.60 -44.19 2.09
C ARG A 52 12.13 -44.25 0.64
N LEU A 53 11.41 -43.23 0.17
CA LEU A 53 10.92 -43.13 -1.21
C LEU A 53 12.08 -42.95 -2.20
N SER A 54 13.10 -42.15 -1.86
CA SER A 54 14.32 -42.00 -2.67
C SER A 54 15.17 -43.27 -2.70
N THR A 55 15.17 -44.06 -1.61
CA THR A 55 15.88 -45.35 -1.56
C THR A 55 15.13 -46.46 -2.32
N GLN A 56 13.79 -46.41 -2.40
CA GLN A 56 13.01 -47.37 -3.20
C GLN A 56 13.06 -47.11 -4.72
N LEU A 57 13.35 -45.89 -5.15
CA LEU A 57 13.48 -45.50 -6.57
C LEU A 57 14.82 -45.92 -7.22
N SER A 58 15.75 -46.55 -6.48
CA SER A 58 17.07 -46.96 -6.99
C SER A 58 17.22 -48.47 -7.29
N THR A 59 16.12 -49.24 -7.28
CA THR A 59 16.14 -50.65 -7.71
C THR A 59 15.32 -50.85 -8.99
N PRO A 60 15.90 -51.34 -10.10
CA PRO A 60 15.20 -51.44 -11.37
C PRO A 60 14.33 -52.71 -11.44
N ALA A 61 13.01 -52.54 -11.54
CA ALA A 61 12.10 -53.60 -11.99
C ALA A 61 10.94 -53.01 -12.79
N ALA A 62 10.66 -53.66 -13.91
CA ALA A 62 9.90 -53.13 -15.03
C ALA A 62 8.37 -53.12 -14.82
N THR A 63 7.75 -52.18 -15.53
CA THR A 63 6.38 -52.23 -16.09
C THR A 63 5.26 -51.57 -15.27
N ALA A 64 4.63 -50.58 -15.93
CA ALA A 64 3.28 -50.01 -15.75
C ALA A 64 3.13 -48.61 -15.09
N SER A 65 2.40 -47.75 -15.82
CA SER A 65 1.89 -46.40 -15.51
C SER A 65 2.86 -45.20 -15.56
N LYS A 66 3.07 -44.69 -16.77
CA LYS A 66 3.61 -43.34 -17.03
C LYS A 66 2.50 -42.29 -16.85
N THR A 67 2.24 -41.77 -15.65
CA THR A 67 1.47 -40.49 -15.54
C THR A 67 1.84 -39.58 -14.36
N GLU A 68 2.47 -40.02 -13.26
CA GLU A 68 2.61 -39.13 -12.08
C GLU A 68 4.02 -38.60 -11.74
N VAL A 69 5.07 -38.95 -12.48
CA VAL A 69 6.44 -38.43 -12.22
C VAL A 69 6.75 -37.13 -13.00
N ALA A 70 5.86 -36.74 -13.93
CA ALA A 70 6.07 -35.58 -14.78
C ALA A 70 5.80 -34.23 -14.08
N SER A 71 5.13 -34.21 -12.92
CA SER A 71 4.85 -32.98 -12.16
C SER A 71 6.00 -32.60 -11.23
N ALA A 72 6.54 -33.53 -10.46
CA ALA A 72 7.65 -33.26 -9.52
C ALA A 72 8.96 -32.90 -10.26
N GLY A 73 9.25 -33.56 -11.38
CA GLY A 73 10.41 -33.23 -12.21
C GLY A 73 10.31 -31.83 -12.82
N LYS A 74 9.13 -31.45 -13.31
CA LYS A 74 8.88 -30.09 -13.81
C LYS A 74 8.94 -29.04 -12.72
N VAL A 75 8.48 -29.35 -11.51
CA VAL A 75 8.59 -28.45 -10.35
C VAL A 75 10.07 -28.24 -9.98
N ASN A 76 10.88 -29.29 -9.92
CA ASN A 76 12.32 -29.16 -9.65
C ASN A 76 13.03 -28.38 -10.76
N GLU A 77 12.73 -28.65 -12.03
CA GLU A 77 13.27 -27.92 -13.17
C GLU A 77 12.90 -26.42 -13.10
N THR A 78 11.64 -26.09 -12.79
CA THR A 78 11.23 -24.69 -12.58
C THR A 78 11.90 -24.04 -11.37
N LEU A 79 12.18 -24.79 -10.30
CA LEU A 79 12.90 -24.27 -9.13
C LEU A 79 14.36 -23.99 -9.45
N GLU A 80 15.02 -24.87 -10.21
CA GLU A 80 16.39 -24.68 -10.68
C GLU A 80 16.48 -23.49 -11.64
N GLU A 81 15.56 -23.37 -12.61
CA GLU A 81 15.49 -22.22 -13.51
C GLU A 81 15.27 -20.90 -12.75
N MET A 82 14.38 -20.88 -11.75
CA MET A 82 14.17 -19.70 -10.91
C MET A 82 15.41 -19.35 -10.10
N GLN A 83 16.11 -20.35 -9.55
CA GLN A 83 17.35 -20.14 -8.79
C GLN A 83 18.46 -19.56 -9.68
N ASP A 84 18.62 -20.09 -10.89
CA ASP A 84 19.59 -19.59 -11.87
C ASP A 84 19.27 -18.15 -12.31
N GLN A 85 17.98 -17.83 -12.51
CA GLN A 85 17.54 -16.48 -12.80
C GLN A 85 17.82 -15.51 -11.65
N ILE A 86 17.62 -15.92 -10.40
CA ILE A 86 17.94 -15.13 -9.21
C ILE A 86 19.45 -14.89 -9.11
N ASP A 87 20.26 -15.90 -9.37
CA ASP A 87 21.72 -15.80 -9.30
C ASP A 87 22.29 -14.91 -10.41
N ASP A 88 21.77 -15.02 -11.64
CA ASP A 88 22.12 -14.11 -12.74
C ASP A 88 21.68 -12.67 -12.44
N LEU A 89 20.49 -12.47 -11.88
CA LEU A 89 20.01 -11.17 -11.46
C LEU A 89 20.92 -10.57 -10.37
N ASN A 90 21.26 -11.33 -9.33
CA ASN A 90 22.15 -10.91 -8.25
C ASN A 90 23.55 -10.54 -8.74
N LYS A 91 24.09 -11.28 -9.72
CA LYS A 91 25.36 -10.96 -10.38
C LYS A 91 25.25 -9.66 -11.18
N LYS A 92 24.18 -9.47 -11.95
CA LYS A 92 23.94 -8.27 -12.76
C LYS A 92 23.68 -7.02 -11.92
N THR A 93 23.05 -7.16 -10.76
CA THR A 93 22.77 -6.06 -9.84
C THR A 93 23.90 -5.81 -8.84
N ASN A 94 24.98 -6.62 -8.86
CA ASN A 94 26.08 -6.56 -7.89
C ASN A 94 25.58 -6.65 -6.43
N GLY A 95 24.56 -7.49 -6.19
CA GLY A 95 23.90 -7.61 -4.88
C GLY A 95 23.07 -6.39 -4.47
N ASN A 96 22.76 -5.47 -5.38
CA ASN A 96 21.89 -4.35 -5.11
C ASN A 96 20.41 -4.79 -5.08
N ASN A 97 19.74 -4.55 -3.95
CA ASN A 97 18.32 -4.84 -3.75
C ASN A 97 17.38 -3.74 -4.26
N LEU A 98 17.92 -2.67 -4.85
CA LEU A 98 17.14 -1.58 -5.43
C LEU A 98 16.52 -2.02 -6.75
N LYS A 99 15.19 -2.03 -6.79
CA LYS A 99 14.39 -2.29 -7.99
C LYS A 99 13.90 -0.97 -8.58
N PHE A 100 14.08 -0.82 -9.89
CA PHE A 100 13.53 0.29 -10.65
C PHE A 100 12.37 -0.18 -11.54
N GLY A 101 11.35 0.65 -11.66
CA GLY A 101 10.24 0.45 -12.60
C GLY A 101 9.94 1.73 -13.36
N VAL A 102 9.41 1.60 -14.56
CA VAL A 102 9.03 2.73 -15.41
C VAL A 102 7.60 2.54 -15.89
N ASP A 103 6.75 3.54 -15.67
CA ASP A 103 5.44 3.67 -16.31
C ASP A 103 5.48 4.93 -17.18
N PHE A 104 5.37 4.77 -18.49
CA PHE A 104 5.33 5.89 -19.43
C PHE A 104 4.07 5.79 -20.29
N ARG A 105 3.28 6.86 -20.30
CA ARG A 105 2.01 6.95 -21.03
C ARG A 105 1.93 8.26 -21.79
N THR A 106 1.36 8.19 -22.98
CA THR A 106 1.04 9.35 -23.81
C THR A 106 -0.45 9.36 -24.08
N SER A 107 -1.09 10.51 -23.96
CA SER A 107 -2.49 10.71 -24.32
C SER A 107 -2.65 11.74 -25.43
N LEU A 108 -3.72 11.56 -26.21
CA LEU A 108 -4.28 12.56 -27.11
C LEU A 108 -5.76 12.70 -26.78
N ASP A 109 -6.11 13.83 -26.18
CA ASP A 109 -7.44 14.09 -25.67
C ASP A 109 -8.15 15.13 -26.54
N ASN A 110 -9.40 14.85 -26.90
CA ASN A 110 -10.29 15.80 -27.55
C ASN A 110 -11.35 16.26 -26.54
N ILE A 111 -11.23 17.50 -26.10
CA ILE A 111 -11.93 18.05 -24.95
C ILE A 111 -12.96 19.07 -25.40
N HIS A 112 -14.21 18.88 -24.96
CA HIS A 112 -15.30 19.82 -25.21
C HIS A 112 -16.10 20.06 -23.93
N TYR A 113 -16.13 21.30 -23.47
CA TYR A 113 -16.92 21.73 -22.32
C TYR A 113 -18.08 22.61 -22.74
N LYS A 114 -19.23 22.40 -22.09
CA LYS A 114 -20.33 23.35 -22.05
C LYS A 114 -20.39 23.92 -20.65
N MET A 115 -20.11 25.21 -20.52
CA MET A 115 -20.06 25.90 -19.24
C MET A 115 -21.48 26.19 -18.73
N ALA A 116 -21.60 26.55 -17.45
CA ALA A 116 -22.88 26.84 -16.81
C ALA A 116 -23.63 28.02 -17.46
N ASP A 117 -22.90 29.00 -18.00
CA ASP A 117 -23.45 30.14 -18.75
C ASP A 117 -23.83 29.79 -20.20
N GLY A 118 -23.64 28.53 -20.62
CA GLY A 118 -23.92 28.04 -21.97
C GLY A 118 -22.78 28.27 -22.97
N SER A 119 -21.71 28.97 -22.59
CA SER A 119 -20.52 29.11 -23.42
C SER A 119 -19.85 27.75 -23.65
N LYS A 120 -19.10 27.63 -24.74
CA LYS A 120 -18.38 26.41 -25.10
C LYS A 120 -16.89 26.65 -25.08
N GLN A 121 -16.16 25.77 -24.40
CA GLN A 121 -14.69 25.73 -24.42
C GLN A 121 -14.26 24.42 -25.06
N LYS A 122 -13.18 24.42 -25.84
CA LYS A 122 -12.71 23.20 -26.49
C LYS A 122 -11.20 23.18 -26.67
N ASN A 123 -10.64 21.97 -26.68
CA ASN A 123 -9.30 21.67 -27.15
C ASN A 123 -9.38 20.39 -27.99
N ASP A 124 -9.25 20.54 -29.31
CA ASP A 124 -9.48 19.43 -30.24
C ASP A 124 -8.34 18.39 -30.22
N ALA A 125 -7.16 18.74 -29.66
CA ALA A 125 -5.98 17.89 -29.64
C ALA A 125 -5.02 18.27 -28.50
N LEU A 126 -5.38 17.91 -27.25
CA LEU A 126 -4.46 18.01 -26.12
C LEU A 126 -3.55 16.79 -26.08
N PHE A 127 -2.26 17.00 -26.29
CA PHE A 127 -1.25 15.94 -26.13
C PHE A 127 -0.62 16.03 -24.74
N SER A 128 -0.51 14.90 -24.04
CA SER A 128 0.14 14.85 -22.73
C SER A 128 1.00 13.59 -22.56
N ASN A 129 2.01 13.68 -21.69
CA ASN A 129 2.84 12.58 -21.24
C ASN A 129 2.79 12.47 -19.72
N ARG A 130 2.70 11.23 -19.25
CA ARG A 130 2.95 10.84 -17.86
C ARG A 130 4.15 9.90 -17.81
N LEU A 131 5.10 10.21 -16.95
CA LEU A 131 6.24 9.33 -16.63
C LEU A 131 6.31 9.15 -15.11
N TRP A 132 6.24 7.91 -14.65
CA TRP A 132 6.59 7.54 -13.28
C TRP A 132 7.86 6.68 -13.27
N LEU A 133 8.80 7.07 -12.42
CA LEU A 133 10.01 6.31 -12.13
C LEU A 133 9.87 5.74 -10.71
N ASN A 134 9.64 4.44 -10.64
CA ASN A 134 9.44 3.70 -9.40
C ASN A 134 10.77 3.19 -8.85
N MET A 135 10.93 3.23 -7.54
CA MET A 135 12.11 2.79 -6.80
C MET A 135 11.67 2.03 -5.55
N SER A 136 12.23 0.84 -5.32
CA SER A 136 11.95 0.09 -4.11
C SER A 136 13.19 -0.64 -3.63
N TYR A 137 13.46 -0.57 -2.34
CA TYR A 137 14.66 -1.14 -1.72
C TYR A 137 14.30 -1.81 -0.40
N ALA A 138 14.59 -3.10 -0.28
CA ALA A 138 14.51 -3.81 0.99
C ALA A 138 15.85 -3.70 1.72
N ALA A 139 15.87 -2.91 2.80
CA ALA A 139 17.06 -2.73 3.64
C ALA A 139 17.27 -3.95 4.55
N THR A 140 16.18 -4.45 5.15
CA THR A 140 16.12 -5.73 5.86
C THR A 140 14.86 -6.48 5.40
N LYS A 141 14.51 -7.61 6.04
CA LYS A 141 13.25 -8.31 5.75
C LYS A 141 12.03 -7.51 6.24
N GLU A 142 12.24 -6.71 7.28
CA GLU A 142 11.22 -5.94 7.98
C GLU A 142 11.22 -4.48 7.53
N LEU A 143 12.37 -3.92 7.11
CA LEU A 143 12.50 -2.51 6.74
C LEU A 143 12.70 -2.35 5.23
N SER A 144 11.81 -1.59 4.61
CA SER A 144 11.87 -1.27 3.18
C SER A 144 11.66 0.22 2.92
N PHE A 145 12.21 0.69 1.80
CA PHE A 145 12.04 2.02 1.26
C PHE A 145 11.28 1.95 -0.07
N VAL A 146 10.36 2.88 -0.27
CA VAL A 146 9.65 3.08 -1.54
C VAL A 146 9.77 4.54 -1.94
N GLY A 147 10.14 4.75 -3.20
CA GLY A 147 10.18 6.05 -3.83
C GLY A 147 9.53 6.03 -5.21
N GLN A 148 8.97 7.16 -5.61
CA GLN A 148 8.40 7.35 -6.94
C GLN A 148 8.62 8.79 -7.36
N LEU A 149 9.17 9.00 -8.55
CA LEU A 149 9.23 10.30 -9.19
C LEU A 149 8.13 10.39 -10.24
N ALA A 150 7.49 11.55 -10.35
CA ALA A 150 6.42 11.79 -11.31
C ALA A 150 6.72 12.99 -12.20
N TYR A 151 6.35 12.85 -13.47
CA TYR A 151 6.45 13.88 -14.48
C TYR A 151 5.18 13.84 -15.33
N ASN A 152 4.43 14.94 -15.32
CA ASN A 152 3.17 15.08 -16.04
C ASN A 152 3.22 16.35 -16.89
N LYS A 153 3.48 16.19 -18.19
CA LYS A 153 3.71 17.29 -19.12
C LYS A 153 2.66 17.31 -20.22
N ILE A 154 2.12 18.49 -20.48
CA ILE A 154 1.40 18.79 -21.74
C ILE A 154 2.44 19.13 -22.82
N PHE A 155 2.25 18.65 -24.04
CA PHE A 155 3.19 18.94 -25.13
C PHE A 155 3.21 20.44 -25.44
N GLY A 156 4.42 20.99 -25.58
CA GLY A 156 4.64 22.43 -25.75
C GLY A 156 4.68 23.18 -24.41
N GLU A 157 4.82 24.50 -24.49
CA GLU A 157 4.72 25.39 -23.34
C GLU A 157 3.26 25.81 -23.15
N ARG A 158 2.78 25.80 -21.90
CA ARG A 158 1.43 26.31 -21.58
C ARG A 158 1.38 27.80 -21.92
N SER A 159 0.27 28.27 -22.49
CA SER A 159 0.06 29.71 -22.69
C SER A 159 -0.01 30.41 -21.32
N MET A 160 1.10 31.02 -20.89
CA MET A 160 1.19 31.76 -19.64
C MET A 160 0.43 33.08 -19.77
N THR A 161 -0.88 33.07 -19.53
CA THR A 161 -1.64 34.31 -19.36
C THR A 161 -1.62 34.70 -17.88
N SER A 162 -0.58 35.46 -17.52
CA SER A 162 -0.25 35.97 -16.18
C SER A 162 0.48 35.00 -15.22
N THR A 163 1.67 35.43 -14.77
CA THR A 163 2.48 34.82 -13.71
C THR A 163 1.90 35.03 -12.30
N ALA A 164 0.76 35.72 -12.18
CA ALA A 164 0.17 36.14 -10.91
C ALA A 164 -0.94 35.21 -10.39
N ASN A 165 -1.33 34.19 -11.17
CA ASN A 165 -2.39 33.28 -10.80
C ASN A 165 -1.97 31.84 -11.16
N THR A 166 -0.89 31.37 -10.53
CA THR A 166 -0.62 29.93 -10.44
C THR A 166 -1.80 29.33 -9.69
N GLY A 167 -2.74 28.71 -10.40
CA GLY A 167 -3.92 28.14 -9.79
C GLY A 167 -3.56 27.04 -8.76
N PHE A 168 -4.58 26.46 -8.14
CA PHE A 168 -4.44 25.32 -7.23
C PHE A 168 -3.75 24.09 -7.85
N GLU A 169 -3.46 24.09 -9.15
CA GLU A 169 -2.66 23.10 -9.87
C GLU A 169 -1.20 23.00 -9.40
N GLY A 170 -0.63 24.08 -8.84
CA GLY A 170 0.70 24.08 -8.22
C GLY A 170 0.70 23.65 -6.75
N PHE A 171 -0.47 23.34 -6.18
CA PHE A 171 -0.60 23.00 -4.78
C PHE A 171 -0.03 21.59 -4.51
N ASP A 172 0.72 21.44 -3.41
CA ASP A 172 1.49 20.21 -3.12
C ASP A 172 0.63 18.94 -3.17
N TRP A 173 -0.65 19.06 -2.81
CA TRP A 173 -1.63 17.96 -2.79
C TRP A 173 -1.88 17.30 -4.14
N VAL A 174 -1.72 18.06 -5.23
CA VAL A 174 -2.12 17.65 -6.59
C VAL A 174 -1.04 17.93 -7.64
N SER A 175 0.03 18.63 -7.28
CA SER A 175 1.08 19.06 -8.22
C SER A 175 1.78 17.89 -8.92
N ASN A 176 1.84 16.72 -8.26
CA ASN A 176 2.39 15.47 -8.77
C ASN A 176 1.43 14.67 -9.67
N GLU A 177 0.17 15.09 -9.78
CA GLU A 177 -0.84 14.51 -10.68
C GLU A 177 -1.26 15.49 -11.78
N SER A 178 -0.97 16.78 -11.59
CA SER A 178 -1.37 17.84 -12.51
C SER A 178 -0.50 17.83 -13.75
N ALA A 179 -1.13 17.79 -14.93
CA ALA A 179 -0.44 17.99 -16.21
C ALA A 179 -0.02 19.46 -16.33
N TYR A 180 1.21 19.75 -15.93
CA TYR A 180 1.64 21.12 -15.64
C TYR A 180 2.84 21.54 -16.48
N ASN A 181 4.04 21.07 -16.14
CA ASN A 181 5.29 21.61 -16.67
C ASN A 181 6.36 20.52 -16.85
N ASP A 182 7.60 20.97 -17.03
CA ASP A 182 8.74 20.13 -17.37
C ASP A 182 9.49 19.67 -16.10
N GLU A 183 8.84 19.77 -14.94
CA GLU A 183 9.43 19.43 -13.65
C GLU A 183 9.20 17.95 -13.32
N LEU A 184 10.29 17.29 -12.94
CA LEU A 184 10.26 16.00 -12.29
C LEU A 184 10.09 16.23 -10.79
N ARG A 185 9.06 15.62 -10.20
CA ARG A 185 8.70 15.82 -8.80
C ARG A 185 8.73 14.52 -8.02
N VAL A 186 8.90 14.62 -6.70
CA VAL A 186 8.87 13.46 -5.80
C VAL A 186 7.42 13.19 -5.40
N ARG A 187 6.88 12.07 -5.89
CA ARG A 187 5.50 11.63 -5.63
C ARG A 187 5.39 10.77 -4.39
N SER A 188 6.33 9.85 -4.19
CA SER A 188 6.46 9.09 -2.95
C SER A 188 7.91 9.00 -2.49
N ALA A 189 8.12 9.02 -1.19
CA ALA A 189 9.40 8.79 -0.54
C ALA A 189 9.15 8.45 0.93
N TYR A 190 9.10 7.17 1.24
CA TYR A 190 8.79 6.71 2.59
C TYR A 190 9.48 5.39 2.93
N PHE A 191 9.73 5.21 4.22
CA PHE A 191 10.10 3.92 4.78
C PHE A 191 8.87 3.23 5.35
N PHE A 192 8.86 1.91 5.32
CA PHE A 192 7.92 1.11 6.09
C PHE A 192 8.65 -0.03 6.80
N TYR A 193 8.17 -0.31 8.01
CA TYR A 193 8.58 -1.44 8.83
C TYR A 193 7.40 -2.38 9.01
N ASN A 194 7.58 -3.67 8.77
CA ASN A 194 6.56 -4.70 8.96
C ASN A 194 7.09 -5.85 9.81
N ASP A 195 6.21 -6.38 10.65
CA ASP A 195 6.46 -7.55 11.49
C ASP A 195 5.15 -8.34 11.60
N ASP A 196 5.26 -9.66 11.76
CA ASP A 196 4.13 -10.57 11.91
C ASP A 196 3.60 -10.60 13.35
N GLU A 197 4.44 -10.20 14.32
CA GLU A 197 4.11 -10.21 15.75
C GLU A 197 4.03 -8.78 16.31
N PHE A 198 2.92 -8.45 16.98
CA PHE A 198 2.75 -7.22 17.73
C PHE A 198 2.73 -7.52 19.23
N PHE A 199 3.77 -7.08 19.95
CA PHE A 199 3.91 -7.30 21.40
C PHE A 199 3.71 -8.76 21.86
N GLY A 200 4.27 -9.72 21.14
CA GLY A 200 4.16 -11.12 21.56
C GLY A 200 2.88 -11.82 21.08
N THR A 201 2.08 -11.17 20.23
CA THR A 201 0.82 -11.68 19.70
C THR A 201 0.87 -11.72 18.18
N ASP A 202 0.35 -12.78 17.58
CA ASP A 202 0.26 -13.02 16.13
C ASP A 202 -0.71 -12.02 15.45
N ILE A 203 -0.30 -10.75 15.42
CA ILE A 203 -1.01 -9.62 14.83
C ILE A 203 -0.04 -8.97 13.86
N PRO A 204 -0.13 -9.26 12.56
CA PRO A 204 0.78 -8.67 11.60
C PRO A 204 0.53 -7.17 11.51
N TRP A 205 1.59 -6.38 11.60
CA TRP A 205 1.50 -4.94 11.59
C TRP A 205 2.52 -4.30 10.67
N THR A 206 2.20 -3.09 10.22
CA THR A 206 3.08 -2.31 9.37
C THR A 206 2.98 -0.85 9.75
N ILE A 207 4.11 -0.21 10.02
CA ILE A 207 4.20 1.24 10.18
C ILE A 207 4.96 1.84 9.00
N SER A 208 4.55 3.02 8.54
CA SER A 208 5.25 3.76 7.50
C SER A 208 5.38 5.22 7.88
N ILE A 209 6.43 5.88 7.42
CA ILE A 209 6.64 7.33 7.59
C ILE A 209 7.33 7.94 6.37
N GLY A 210 6.85 9.11 5.96
CA GLY A 210 7.39 9.90 4.85
C GLY A 210 6.28 10.46 3.96
N ARG A 211 6.64 10.79 2.72
CA ARG A 211 5.68 11.22 1.69
C ARG A 211 4.97 10.00 1.12
N ARG A 212 3.68 9.85 1.43
CA ARG A 212 2.83 8.80 0.84
C ARG A 212 1.73 9.45 0.01
N PRO A 213 1.74 9.26 -1.32
CA PRO A 213 0.66 9.74 -2.15
C PRO A 213 -0.59 8.96 -1.78
N SER A 214 -1.56 9.65 -1.20
CA SER A 214 -2.91 9.12 -0.97
C SER A 214 -3.79 9.44 -2.17
N THR A 215 -3.21 9.24 -3.35
CA THR A 215 -3.85 9.33 -4.65
C THR A 215 -3.95 7.95 -5.26
N GLU A 216 -4.77 7.78 -6.30
CA GLU A 216 -5.02 6.47 -6.93
C GLU A 216 -5.60 5.45 -5.95
N GLY A 217 -6.41 5.94 -5.02
CA GLY A 217 -7.17 5.11 -4.09
C GLY A 217 -8.20 4.24 -4.81
N HIS A 218 -8.89 3.40 -4.02
CA HIS A 218 -9.96 2.54 -4.55
C HIS A 218 -10.96 3.35 -5.41
N LEU A 219 -11.39 2.74 -6.52
CA LEU A 219 -12.28 3.27 -7.57
C LEU A 219 -11.56 4.14 -8.60
N VAL A 220 -10.73 5.11 -8.19
CA VAL A 220 -9.99 5.96 -9.14
C VAL A 220 -8.89 5.17 -9.84
N ASN A 221 -8.26 4.23 -9.13
CA ASN A 221 -7.23 3.35 -9.69
C ASN A 221 -7.66 2.59 -10.95
N PHE A 222 -8.96 2.31 -11.14
CA PHE A 222 -9.49 1.68 -12.36
C PHE A 222 -9.56 2.63 -13.55
N ARG A 223 -9.80 3.93 -13.31
CA ARG A 223 -9.74 4.96 -14.36
C ARG A 223 -8.30 5.08 -14.87
N ASP A 224 -7.35 5.06 -13.94
CA ASP A 224 -5.94 5.30 -14.23
C ASP A 224 -5.17 4.02 -14.55
N ASP A 225 -5.80 2.84 -14.50
CA ASP A 225 -5.20 1.52 -14.75
C ASP A 225 -3.89 1.33 -13.96
N VAL A 226 -4.01 1.46 -12.64
CA VAL A 226 -2.91 1.33 -11.68
C VAL A 226 -3.35 0.47 -10.48
N GLU A 227 -2.36 -0.07 -9.76
CA GLU A 227 -2.61 -0.74 -8.49
C GLU A 227 -3.25 0.23 -7.50
N SER A 228 -4.29 -0.21 -6.80
CA SER A 228 -4.99 0.65 -5.86
C SER A 228 -4.09 1.01 -4.69
N SER A 229 -3.95 2.30 -4.44
CA SER A 229 -3.46 2.81 -3.16
C SER A 229 -4.58 2.79 -2.11
N SER A 230 -4.18 3.04 -0.86
CA SER A 230 -5.08 3.33 0.26
C SER A 230 -4.77 4.75 0.69
N PRO A 231 -5.76 5.63 0.90
CA PRO A 231 -7.19 5.39 1.23
C PRO A 231 -8.17 5.24 0.04
N LEU A 232 -9.48 5.19 0.32
CA LEU A 232 -10.56 5.32 -0.67
C LEU A 232 -10.53 6.72 -1.32
N ALA A 233 -10.43 6.76 -2.65
CA ALA A 233 -10.18 7.99 -3.40
C ALA A 233 -11.34 9.02 -3.31
N HIS A 234 -12.57 8.58 -3.07
CA HIS A 234 -13.71 9.50 -2.94
C HIS A 234 -13.65 10.38 -1.69
N THR A 235 -12.95 9.91 -0.66
CA THR A 235 -12.77 10.64 0.60
C THR A 235 -11.46 11.42 0.62
N VAL A 236 -10.38 10.83 0.11
CA VAL A 236 -9.05 11.43 0.06
C VAL A 236 -8.39 10.99 -1.23
N ASN A 237 -8.10 11.95 -2.11
CA ASN A 237 -7.29 11.75 -3.31
C ASN A 237 -6.30 12.91 -3.45
N VAL A 238 -5.47 13.07 -2.43
CA VAL A 238 -4.50 14.15 -2.30
C VAL A 238 -3.23 13.63 -1.65
N GLU A 239 -2.12 14.28 -1.91
CA GLU A 239 -0.85 13.93 -1.31
C GLU A 239 -0.65 14.57 0.06
N PHE A 240 -0.04 13.82 0.98
CA PHE A 240 0.37 14.32 2.29
C PHE A 240 1.65 13.65 2.76
N ASP A 241 2.38 14.38 3.60
CA ASP A 241 3.56 13.88 4.28
C ASP A 241 3.17 13.43 5.68
N GLY A 242 3.43 12.17 6.04
CA GLY A 242 2.91 11.64 7.29
C GLY A 242 3.32 10.22 7.60
N ALA A 243 2.52 9.60 8.47
CA ALA A 243 2.71 8.22 8.91
C ALA A 243 1.41 7.43 8.84
N SER A 244 1.54 6.10 8.73
CA SER A 244 0.41 5.20 8.87
C SER A 244 0.80 3.93 9.60
N ALA A 245 -0.14 3.36 10.34
CA ALA A 245 0.02 2.08 11.01
C ALA A 245 -1.15 1.18 10.61
N LYS A 246 -0.87 -0.01 10.09
CA LYS A 246 -1.85 -1.05 9.72
C LYS A 246 -1.65 -2.25 10.65
N PHE A 247 -2.75 -2.84 11.11
CA PHE A 247 -2.79 -4.03 11.95
C PHE A 247 -3.76 -5.03 11.32
N GLY A 248 -3.30 -6.24 11.03
CA GLY A 248 -4.16 -7.34 10.61
C GLY A 248 -5.01 -7.81 11.78
N THR A 249 -6.30 -8.02 11.54
CA THR A 249 -7.26 -8.45 12.56
C THR A 249 -7.82 -9.84 12.28
N GLU A 250 -7.34 -10.51 11.23
CA GLU A 250 -7.83 -11.83 10.78
C GLU A 250 -7.87 -12.84 11.92
N GLU A 251 -6.77 -12.96 12.66
CA GLU A 251 -6.67 -13.89 13.79
C GLU A 251 -7.53 -13.48 15.00
N LEU A 252 -7.82 -12.19 15.14
CA LEU A 252 -8.60 -11.65 16.24
C LEU A 252 -10.11 -11.82 16.03
N ILE A 253 -10.59 -11.62 14.79
CA ILE A 253 -12.02 -11.61 14.49
C ILE A 253 -12.48 -12.78 13.61
N GLY A 254 -11.55 -13.55 13.05
CA GLY A 254 -11.83 -14.73 12.22
C GLY A 254 -12.38 -14.40 10.82
N LEU A 255 -12.13 -13.19 10.32
CA LEU A 255 -12.56 -12.76 8.98
C LEU A 255 -11.35 -12.52 8.09
N ASP A 256 -11.36 -13.14 6.91
CA ASP A 256 -10.29 -13.08 5.91
C ASP A 256 -10.01 -11.65 5.44
N GLY A 257 -8.74 -11.30 5.30
CA GLY A 257 -8.30 -9.99 4.82
C GLY A 257 -8.52 -8.83 5.81
N SER A 258 -9.03 -9.11 7.01
CA SER A 258 -9.48 -8.04 7.89
C SER A 258 -8.31 -7.24 8.48
N TYR A 259 -8.45 -5.91 8.50
CA TYR A 259 -7.45 -5.03 9.08
C TYR A 259 -8.02 -3.71 9.62
N PHE A 260 -7.25 -3.13 10.52
CA PHE A 260 -7.41 -1.78 11.02
C PHE A 260 -6.21 -0.92 10.61
N LYS A 261 -6.45 0.30 10.12
CA LYS A 261 -5.38 1.21 9.72
C LYS A 261 -5.63 2.63 10.22
N LEU A 262 -4.59 3.21 10.80
CA LEU A 262 -4.50 4.62 11.18
C LEU A 262 -3.59 5.34 10.20
N CYS A 263 -3.95 6.56 9.82
CA CYS A 263 -3.09 7.46 9.07
C CYS A 263 -3.15 8.86 9.66
N ALA A 264 -2.03 9.56 9.66
CA ALA A 264 -1.96 10.96 10.04
C ALA A 264 -0.88 11.64 9.21
N GLY A 265 -1.07 12.91 8.87
CA GLY A 265 -0.11 13.64 8.06
C GLY A 265 -0.43 15.11 7.94
N ARG A 266 0.47 15.83 7.28
CA ARG A 266 0.36 17.25 6.96
C ARG A 266 0.41 17.43 5.46
N GLY A 267 -0.56 18.16 4.93
CA GLY A 267 -0.62 18.54 3.52
C GLY A 267 -0.19 20.00 3.27
N MET A 268 -0.24 20.87 4.27
CA MET A 268 0.20 22.26 4.14
C MET A 268 0.85 22.73 5.44
N SER A 269 1.92 23.52 5.33
CA SER A 269 2.62 24.13 6.45
C SER A 269 2.43 25.64 6.44
N ASN A 270 2.21 26.23 7.62
CA ASN A 270 2.28 27.67 7.83
C ASN A 270 3.71 28.17 8.04
N ALA A 271 4.73 27.43 7.61
CA ALA A 271 6.11 27.81 7.83
C ALA A 271 6.56 28.90 6.84
N GLU A 272 7.08 29.98 7.38
CA GLU A 272 7.68 31.07 6.62
C GLU A 272 8.91 30.60 5.79
N PRO A 273 9.17 31.20 4.61
CA PRO A 273 10.34 30.85 3.80
C PRO A 273 11.67 31.11 4.50
N ARG A 274 12.72 30.42 4.05
CA ARG A 274 14.09 30.50 4.61
C ARG A 274 14.65 31.92 4.74
N PHE A 275 14.23 32.86 3.88
CA PHE A 275 14.74 34.23 3.82
C PHE A 275 13.74 35.28 4.35
N SER A 276 12.73 34.88 5.14
CA SER A 276 11.86 35.83 5.84
C SER A 276 12.56 36.43 7.07
N ALA A 277 11.92 37.42 7.71
CA ALA A 277 12.42 38.02 8.95
C ALA A 277 12.49 37.01 10.12
N ALA A 278 11.62 35.99 10.11
CA ALA A 278 11.59 34.89 11.08
C ALA A 278 11.43 33.55 10.35
N PRO A 279 12.51 33.01 9.75
CA PRO A 279 12.46 31.82 8.90
C PRO A 279 11.83 30.60 9.59
N TYR A 280 10.96 29.89 8.86
CA TYR A 280 10.22 28.70 9.30
C TYR A 280 9.29 28.90 10.52
N SER A 281 9.11 30.14 10.98
CA SER A 281 8.10 30.46 11.97
C SER A 281 6.70 30.47 11.34
N GLY A 282 5.65 30.49 12.17
CA GLY A 282 4.25 30.55 11.70
C GLY A 282 3.51 31.84 12.00
N GLN A 283 4.22 32.91 12.39
CA GLN A 283 3.60 34.14 12.93
C GLN A 283 3.08 35.10 11.86
N ASP A 284 3.62 35.06 10.63
CA ASP A 284 3.24 35.94 9.51
C ASP A 284 2.83 35.17 8.24
N ALA A 285 2.64 33.85 8.35
CA ALA A 285 2.36 33.01 7.21
C ALA A 285 0.97 33.26 6.64
N GLN A 286 0.89 33.33 5.30
CA GLN A 286 -0.36 33.53 4.56
C GLN A 286 -1.28 32.30 4.56
N THR A 287 -0.83 31.20 5.17
CA THR A 287 -1.53 29.91 5.16
C THR A 287 -1.52 29.30 6.56
N THR A 288 -2.48 28.42 6.85
CA THR A 288 -2.52 27.61 8.08
C THR A 288 -1.97 26.21 7.84
N ASN A 289 -1.56 25.51 8.90
CA ASN A 289 -1.29 24.09 8.78
C ASN A 289 -2.56 23.34 8.37
N VAL A 290 -2.42 22.41 7.43
CA VAL A 290 -3.46 21.41 7.15
C VAL A 290 -2.95 20.06 7.57
N ASP A 291 -3.47 19.61 8.71
CA ASP A 291 -3.23 18.33 9.34
C ASP A 291 -4.45 17.44 9.13
N MET A 292 -4.18 16.18 8.79
CA MET A 292 -5.19 15.17 8.54
C MET A 292 -4.95 13.96 9.43
N VAL A 293 -6.04 13.36 9.88
CA VAL A 293 -6.07 12.04 10.54
C VAL A 293 -7.16 11.20 9.90
N GLY A 294 -6.90 9.91 9.74
CA GLY A 294 -7.82 8.96 9.17
C GLY A 294 -7.78 7.62 9.86
N ILE A 295 -8.94 6.97 9.85
CA ILE A 295 -9.14 5.61 10.31
C ILE A 295 -9.78 4.84 9.17
N ILE A 296 -9.23 3.67 8.88
CA ILE A 296 -9.76 2.73 7.89
C ILE A 296 -9.96 1.39 8.61
N VAL A 297 -11.17 0.86 8.51
CA VAL A 297 -11.53 -0.45 9.06
C VAL A 297 -12.03 -1.29 7.91
N VAL A 298 -11.35 -2.39 7.63
CA VAL A 298 -11.76 -3.38 6.62
C VAL A 298 -12.06 -4.66 7.36
N PRO A 299 -13.34 -4.95 7.66
CA PRO A 299 -13.71 -6.19 8.33
C PRO A 299 -13.56 -7.44 7.45
N TYR A 300 -13.49 -7.32 6.11
CA TYR A 300 -13.36 -8.46 5.20
C TYR A 300 -12.77 -8.03 3.85
N ASP A 301 -11.79 -8.80 3.35
CA ASP A 301 -11.20 -8.64 2.03
C ASP A 301 -10.61 -9.98 1.50
N ASP A 302 -11.34 -10.68 0.63
CA ASP A 302 -10.86 -11.93 0.01
C ASP A 302 -10.16 -11.71 -1.34
N LYS A 303 -9.81 -10.45 -1.67
CA LYS A 303 -9.27 -9.99 -2.96
C LYS A 303 -10.27 -9.99 -4.12
N GLN A 304 -11.44 -10.61 -3.98
CA GLN A 304 -12.54 -10.52 -4.95
C GLN A 304 -13.61 -9.53 -4.49
N TYR A 305 -13.92 -9.54 -3.19
CA TYR A 305 -14.87 -8.71 -2.49
C TYR A 305 -14.21 -8.11 -1.26
N SER A 306 -14.40 -6.81 -1.07
CA SER A 306 -13.88 -6.08 0.07
C SER A 306 -14.98 -5.19 0.64
N THR A 307 -15.06 -5.12 1.97
CA THR A 307 -15.94 -4.20 2.68
C THR A 307 -15.13 -3.38 3.64
N GLY A 308 -15.33 -2.06 3.62
CA GLY A 308 -14.53 -1.15 4.43
C GLY A 308 -15.27 0.11 4.80
N LEU A 309 -14.90 0.67 5.94
CA LEU A 309 -15.28 1.99 6.40
C LEU A 309 -14.02 2.85 6.46
N GLN A 310 -14.12 4.06 5.94
CA GLN A 310 -13.11 5.08 6.11
C GLN A 310 -13.73 6.30 6.77
N TYR A 311 -13.05 6.82 7.78
CA TYR A 311 -13.31 8.12 8.37
C TYR A 311 -12.04 8.97 8.24
N THR A 312 -12.19 10.22 7.85
CA THR A 312 -11.07 11.16 7.72
C THR A 312 -11.51 12.51 8.25
N TYR A 313 -10.64 13.13 9.03
CA TYR A 313 -10.76 14.49 9.50
C TYR A 313 -9.53 15.27 9.05
N ALA A 314 -9.73 16.45 8.49
CA ALA A 314 -8.68 17.40 8.18
C ALA A 314 -9.09 18.77 8.69
N ASN A 315 -8.16 19.48 9.34
CA ASN A 315 -8.39 20.87 9.73
C ASN A 315 -8.10 21.81 8.55
N ASN A 316 -8.72 23.00 8.56
CA ASN A 316 -8.37 24.11 7.67
C ASN A 316 -8.34 23.76 6.16
N LEU A 317 -9.17 22.81 5.72
CA LEU A 317 -9.14 22.27 4.35
C LEU A 317 -9.66 23.27 3.30
N ILE A 318 -10.63 24.11 3.70
CA ILE A 318 -11.21 25.20 2.92
C ILE A 318 -11.41 26.36 3.90
N ASP A 319 -10.78 27.50 3.61
CA ASP A 319 -11.05 28.81 4.24
C ASP A 319 -11.77 29.70 3.21
#